data_AF-A0A101I271-F1
#
_entry.id   AF-A0A101I271-F1
#
_cell.length_a   1.000
_cell.length_b   1.000
_cell.length_c   1.000
_cell.angle_alpha   90.00
_cell.angle_beta   90.00
_cell.angle_gamma   90.00
#
_symmetry.space_group_name_H-M   'P 1'
#
loop_
_entity.id
_entity.type
_entity.pdbx_description
1 polymer ?
#
loop_
_entity_poly.entity_id
_entity_poly.type
_entity_poly.pdbx_seq_one_letter_code
_entity_poly.pdbx_strand_id
1 'polypeptide(L)'
;MKETFPQGEYQDVAGLCKVATLKEIEEHGWSLNPGRYVGVAEEEQDEFDFKERLEELNEELEMLNAEAKELEDQISKNVAKILEIKND
;
A
#
# COMPACT_ATOMS: atom_id res chain seq x y z
N MET A 1 -19.13 11.76 -18.66
CA MET A 1 -19.95 11.09 -19.71
C MET A 1 -19.47 11.45 -21.11
N LYS A 2 -19.41 12.71 -21.56
CA LYS A 2 -18.95 13.03 -22.93
C LYS A 2 -17.48 12.71 -23.23
N GLU A 3 -16.61 12.71 -22.21
CA GLU A 3 -15.20 12.34 -22.36
C GLU A 3 -15.03 10.83 -22.57
N THR A 4 -15.75 10.03 -21.78
CA THR A 4 -15.64 8.56 -21.78
C THR A 4 -16.62 7.87 -22.72
N PHE A 5 -17.75 8.50 -23.04
CA PHE A 5 -18.82 8.01 -23.92
C PHE A 5 -19.31 9.17 -24.81
N PRO A 6 -18.52 9.58 -25.83
CA PRO A 6 -18.82 10.78 -26.61
C PRO A 6 -20.14 10.72 -27.38
N GLN A 7 -20.55 9.50 -27.76
CA GLN A 7 -21.81 9.21 -28.45
C GLN A 7 -22.93 8.73 -27.51
N GLY A 8 -22.66 8.62 -26.20
CA GLY A 8 -23.59 8.01 -25.24
C GLY A 8 -23.80 6.50 -25.43
N GLU A 9 -22.98 5.86 -26.27
CA GLU A 9 -22.96 4.42 -26.48
C GLU A 9 -22.00 3.73 -25.51
N TYR A 10 -22.32 2.49 -25.16
CA TYR A 10 -21.48 1.69 -24.28
C TYR A 10 -20.16 1.31 -24.96
N GLN A 11 -19.07 1.37 -24.19
CA GLN A 11 -17.78 0.77 -24.54
C GLN A 11 -17.06 0.33 -23.27
N ASP A 12 -16.18 -0.67 -23.39
CA ASP A 12 -15.27 -1.03 -22.31
C ASP A 12 -14.27 0.10 -22.10
N VAL A 13 -14.08 0.52 -20.85
CA VAL A 13 -13.18 1.60 -20.45
C VAL A 13 -12.33 1.12 -19.30
N ALA A 14 -11.02 1.16 -19.49
CA ALA A 14 -10.04 0.74 -18.48
C ALA A 14 -10.23 1.53 -17.17
N GLY A 15 -10.24 0.82 -16.04
CA GLY A 15 -10.52 1.39 -14.71
C GLY A 15 -11.98 1.76 -14.43
N LEU A 16 -12.90 1.62 -15.40
CA LEU A 16 -14.29 2.07 -15.26
C LEU A 16 -15.32 0.95 -15.49
N CYS A 17 -15.34 0.34 -16.68
CA CYS A 17 -16.34 -0.68 -17.01
C CYS A 17 -15.84 -1.67 -18.07
N LYS A 18 -16.29 -2.92 -17.95
CA LYS A 18 -16.04 -3.97 -18.94
C LYS A 18 -17.22 -4.95 -18.98
N VAL A 19 -17.58 -5.46 -20.16
CA VAL A 19 -18.41 -6.66 -20.28
C VAL A 19 -17.54 -7.90 -20.06
N ALA A 20 -17.81 -8.64 -18.98
CA ALA A 20 -17.17 -9.92 -18.72
C ALA A 20 -18.07 -11.09 -19.17
N THR A 21 -17.48 -12.08 -19.82
CA THR A 21 -18.12 -13.35 -20.16
C THR A 21 -18.20 -14.26 -18.92
N LEU A 22 -19.14 -15.22 -18.92
CA LEU A 22 -19.23 -16.22 -17.86
C LEU A 22 -17.94 -17.04 -17.69
N LYS A 23 -17.23 -17.29 -18.80
CA LYS A 23 -15.95 -17.99 -18.79
C LYS A 23 -14.88 -17.18 -18.04
N GLU A 24 -14.77 -15.89 -18.30
CA GLU A 24 -13.84 -15.01 -17.56
C GLU A 24 -14.19 -14.94 -16.06
N ILE A 25 -15.49 -14.93 -15.73
CA ILE A 25 -15.96 -14.95 -14.34
C ILE A 25 -15.56 -16.25 -13.64
N GLU A 26 -15.73 -17.38 -14.32
CA GLU A 26 -15.31 -18.70 -13.82
C GLU A 26 -13.79 -18.76 -13.61
N GLU A 27 -12.99 -18.27 -14.56
CA GLU A 27 -11.53 -18.18 -14.47
C GLU A 27 -11.07 -17.32 -13.27
N HIS A 28 -11.85 -16.30 -12.90
CA HIS A 28 -11.64 -15.47 -11.71
C HIS A 28 -12.30 -16.00 -10.44
N GLY A 29 -12.72 -17.27 -10.42
CA GLY A 29 -13.29 -17.95 -9.24
C GLY A 29 -14.63 -17.37 -8.82
N TRP A 30 -15.46 -16.95 -9.78
CA TRP A 30 -16.77 -16.32 -9.57
C TRP A 30 -16.74 -15.02 -8.78
N SER A 31 -15.56 -14.42 -8.62
CA SER A 31 -15.39 -13.14 -7.95
C SER A 31 -15.88 -12.01 -8.86
N LEU A 32 -16.94 -11.30 -8.47
CA LEU A 32 -17.48 -10.16 -9.23
C LEU A 32 -16.83 -8.82 -8.85
N ASN A 33 -15.64 -8.86 -8.24
CA ASN A 33 -14.91 -7.64 -7.91
C ASN A 33 -14.47 -6.95 -9.21
N PRO A 34 -14.93 -5.73 -9.52
CA PRO A 34 -14.65 -5.05 -10.78
C PRO A 34 -13.16 -4.96 -11.14
N GLY A 35 -12.29 -4.80 -10.14
CA GLY A 35 -10.83 -4.71 -10.33
C GLY A 35 -10.20 -5.94 -10.99
N ARG A 36 -10.91 -7.08 -11.05
CA ARG A 36 -10.45 -8.27 -11.80
C ARG A 36 -10.70 -8.17 -13.30
N TYR A 37 -11.57 -7.26 -13.75
CA TYR A 37 -12.06 -7.20 -15.12
C TYR A 37 -11.74 -5.88 -15.81
N VAL A 38 -11.86 -4.75 -15.10
CA VAL A 38 -11.80 -3.42 -15.73
C VAL A 38 -10.38 -2.93 -16.00
N GLY A 39 -9.34 -3.63 -15.54
CA GLY A 39 -7.95 -3.15 -15.64
C GLY A 39 -7.73 -1.83 -14.88
N VAL A 40 -6.65 -1.12 -15.21
CA VAL A 40 -6.35 0.20 -14.65
C VAL A 40 -6.39 1.19 -15.80
N ALA A 41 -6.97 2.38 -15.59
CA ALA A 41 -6.84 3.45 -16.57
C ALA A 41 -5.36 3.72 -16.81
N GLU A 42 -4.96 4.01 -18.05
CA GLU A 42 -3.63 4.57 -18.29
C GLU A 42 -3.61 5.94 -17.62
N GLU A 43 -3.11 5.99 -16.39
CA GLU A 43 -2.69 7.25 -15.80
C GLU A 43 -1.46 7.71 -16.57
N GLU A 44 -1.38 9.01 -16.89
CA GLU A 44 -0.06 9.62 -17.08
C GLU A 44 0.74 9.18 -15.87
N GLN A 45 1.85 8.47 -16.09
CA GLN A 45 2.75 8.14 -15.00
C GLN A 45 3.15 9.48 -14.39
N ASP A 46 2.49 9.88 -13.30
CA ASP A 46 3.11 10.76 -12.34
C ASP A 46 4.50 10.15 -12.15
N GLU A 47 5.54 10.97 -12.30
CA GLU A 47 6.93 10.58 -12.03
C GLU A 47 7.04 10.25 -10.55
N PHE A 48 6.42 9.15 -10.14
CA PHE A 48 6.61 8.52 -8.87
C PHE A 48 8.00 7.93 -8.95
N ASP A 49 8.97 8.73 -8.52
CA ASP A 49 10.31 8.24 -8.29
C ASP A 49 10.27 7.32 -7.07
N PHE A 50 9.93 6.06 -7.35
CA PHE A 50 9.89 4.98 -6.37
C PHE A 50 11.20 4.91 -5.58
N LYS A 51 12.33 5.22 -6.23
CA LYS A 51 13.63 5.18 -5.59
C LYS A 51 13.78 6.32 -4.58
N GLU A 52 13.46 7.56 -4.96
CA GLU A 52 13.48 8.70 -4.04
C GLU A 52 12.57 8.46 -2.84
N ARG A 53 11.34 7.98 -3.08
CA ARG A 53 10.40 7.72 -1.98
C ARG A 53 10.86 6.58 -1.09
N LEU A 54 11.49 5.55 -1.64
CA LEU A 54 12.05 4.44 -0.86
C LEU A 54 13.25 4.89 -0.03
N GLU A 55 14.10 5.76 -0.57
CA GLU A 55 15.24 6.34 0.15
C GLU A 55 14.75 7.18 1.34
N GLU A 56 13.78 8.07 1.14
CA GLU A 56 13.16 8.87 2.21
C GLU A 56 12.59 7.99 3.33
N LEU A 57 11.83 6.94 2.97
CA LEU A 57 11.24 6.02 3.95
C LEU A 57 12.30 5.21 4.70
N ASN A 58 13.41 4.85 4.04
CA ASN A 58 14.50 4.11 4.69
C ASN A 58 15.26 5.01 5.69
N GLU A 59 15.50 6.27 5.35
CA GLU A 59 16.11 7.25 6.28
C GLU A 59 15.23 7.46 7.52
N GLU A 60 13.91 7.59 7.35
CA GLU A 60 12.96 7.67 8.47
C GLU A 60 13.01 6.40 9.34
N LEU A 61 13.04 5.22 8.72
CA LEU A 61 13.15 3.95 9.43
C LEU A 61 14.45 3.84 10.24
N GLU A 62 15.58 4.27 9.69
CA GLU A 62 16.87 4.27 10.39
C GLU A 62 16.86 5.19 11.62
N MET A 63 16.24 6.37 11.50
CA MET A 63 16.05 7.30 12.63
C MET A 63 15.22 6.67 13.74
N LEU A 64 14.06 6.08 13.39
CA LEU A 64 13.16 5.44 14.35
C LEU A 64 13.84 4.24 15.03
N ASN A 65 14.66 3.47 14.32
CA ASN A 65 15.43 2.37 14.90
C ASN A 65 16.47 2.85 15.91
N ALA A 66 17.15 3.97 15.63
CA ALA A 66 18.10 4.56 16.58
C ALA A 66 17.40 5.03 17.86
N GLU A 67 16.26 5.71 17.73
CA GLU A 67 15.45 6.13 18.88
C GLU A 67 14.94 4.93 19.70
N ALA A 68 14.44 3.90 19.02
CA ALA A 68 13.99 2.67 19.67
C ALA A 68 15.11 2.00 20.47
N LYS A 69 16.34 1.99 19.93
CA LYS A 69 17.51 1.43 20.62
C LYS A 69 17.87 2.21 21.88
N GLU A 70 17.81 3.55 21.82
CA GLU A 70 18.04 4.39 23.00
C GLU A 70 17.01 4.11 24.10
N LEU A 71 15.73 4.02 23.72
CA LEU A 71 14.65 3.70 24.66
C LEU A 71 14.81 2.31 25.26
N GLU A 72 15.19 1.31 24.46
CA GLU A 72 15.48 -0.05 24.92
C GLU A 72 16.59 -0.05 25.98
N ASP A 73 17.69 0.66 25.73
CA ASP A 73 18.82 0.78 26.66
C ASP A 73 18.42 1.48 27.96
N GLN A 74 17.60 2.54 27.88
CA GLN A 74 17.08 3.25 29.05
C GLN A 74 16.18 2.34 29.90
N ILE A 75 15.27 1.60 29.27
CA ILE A 75 14.39 0.64 29.94
C ILE A 75 15.23 -0.44 30.64
N SER A 76 16.20 -1.02 29.94
CA SER A 76 17.09 -2.05 30.48
C SER A 76 17.84 -1.57 31.73
N LYS A 77 18.43 -0.37 31.67
CA LYS A 77 19.10 0.26 32.82
C LYS A 77 18.15 0.50 34.00
N ASN A 78 16.92 0.94 33.73
CA ASN A 78 15.94 1.21 34.78
C ASN A 78 15.46 -0.09 35.44
N VAL A 79 15.24 -1.15 34.66
CA VAL A 79 14.87 -2.47 35.18
C VAL A 79 15.98 -3.03 36.07
N ALA A 80 17.25 -2.95 35.65
CA ALA A 80 18.38 -3.40 36.45
C ALA A 80 18.42 -2.72 37.83
N LYS A 81 18.27 -1.38 37.88
CA LYS A 81 18.22 -0.62 39.14
C LYS A 81 17.08 -1.07 40.05
N ILE A 82 15.89 -1.31 39.51
CA ILE A 82 14.74 -1.78 40.29
C ILE A 82 15.00 -3.16 40.90
N LEU A 83 15.69 -4.04 40.17
CA LEU A 83 16.03 -5.38 40.66
C LEU A 83 17.13 -5.34 41.73
N GLU A 84 18.11 -4.44 41.62
CA GLU A 84 19.14 -4.22 42.64
C GLU A 84 18.54 -3.71 43.96
N ILE A 85 17.61 -2.75 43.91
CA ILE A 85 16.96 -2.18 45.11
C ILE A 85 16.16 -3.23 45.91
N LYS A 86 15.69 -4.32 45.27
CA LYS A 86 14.97 -5.39 45.98
C LYS A 86 15.87 -6.36 46.76
N ASN A 87 17.18 -6.30 46.55
CA ASN A 87 18.14 -7.22 47.18
C ASN A 87 18.79 -6.65 48.45
N ASP A 88 18.50 -5.40 48.83
CA ASP A 88 18.86 -4.76 50.11
C ASP A 88 17.64 -4.69 51.06
#